data_AF-A0A958D521-F1
#
_entry.id   AF-A0A958D521-F1
#
_cell.length_a   1.000
_cell.length_b   1.000
_cell.length_c   1.000
_cell.angle_alpha   90.00
_cell.angle_beta   90.00
_cell.angle_gamma   90.00
#
_symmetry.space_group_name_H-M   'P 1'
#
loop_
_entity.id
_entity.type
_entity.pdbx_description
1 polymer ?
#
loop_
_entity_poly.entity_id
_entity_poly.type
_entity_poly.pdbx_seq_one_letter_code
_entity_poly.pdbx_strand_id
1 'polypeptide(L)'
;MNTTELPDVLTLEETASYLRVPQDAVERVATKGQLPGRRIDDSWRFLRDAIDEWLRSSDSRSVLLQQSGALADDDSIPELLANIYANRGRPITDEVVDV
;
A
#
# COMPACT_ATOMS: atom_id res chain seq x y z
N MET A 1 -16.29 -27.86 21.67
CA MET A 1 -16.42 -26.91 20.57
C MET A 1 -15.02 -26.39 20.27
N ASN A 2 -14.28 -27.06 19.38
CA ASN A 2 -12.91 -26.69 19.05
C ASN A 2 -12.97 -25.66 17.93
N THR A 3 -12.94 -24.38 18.28
CA THR A 3 -12.75 -23.32 17.31
C THR A 3 -11.36 -23.49 16.71
N THR A 4 -11.31 -23.72 15.41
CA THR A 4 -10.13 -23.89 14.58
C THR A 4 -9.15 -22.72 14.76
N GLU A 5 -8.16 -22.88 15.63
CA GLU A 5 -7.06 -21.93 15.83
C GLU A 5 -6.08 -22.10 14.66
N LEU A 6 -6.33 -21.40 13.54
CA LEU A 6 -5.32 -21.35 12.47
C LEU A 6 -4.06 -20.66 13.03
N PRO A 7 -2.86 -21.11 12.64
CA PRO A 7 -1.61 -20.59 13.17
C PRO A 7 -1.53 -19.06 13.00
N ASP A 8 -0.95 -18.39 14.00
CA ASP A 8 -0.70 -16.94 13.98
C ASP A 8 0.09 -16.49 12.74
N VAL A 9 0.91 -17.41 12.20
CA VAL A 9 1.73 -17.21 11.02
C VAL A 9 1.35 -18.21 9.93
N LEU A 10 0.98 -17.69 8.77
CA LEU A 10 0.60 -18.43 7.57
C LEU A 10 1.78 -18.53 6.59
N THR A 11 1.86 -19.67 5.90
CA THR A 11 2.72 -19.85 4.72
C THR A 11 2.07 -19.28 3.46
N LEU A 12 2.83 -19.20 2.36
CA LEU A 12 2.30 -18.76 1.06
C LEU A 12 1.04 -19.54 0.62
N GLU A 13 1.06 -20.85 0.80
CA GLU A 13 -0.04 -21.75 0.41
C GLU A 13 -1.28 -21.52 1.29
N GLU A 14 -1.09 -21.36 2.59
CA GLU A 14 -2.18 -21.09 3.53
C GLU A 14 -2.75 -19.69 3.30
N THR A 15 -1.92 -18.69 3.03
CA THR A 15 -2.36 -17.33 2.70
C THR A 15 -3.15 -17.30 1.39
N ALA A 16 -2.71 -18.05 0.37
CA ALA A 16 -3.45 -18.20 -0.88
C ALA A 16 -4.83 -18.82 -0.67
N SER A 17 -4.89 -19.88 0.14
CA SER A 17 -6.16 -20.51 0.53
C SER A 17 -7.03 -19.57 1.37
N TYR A 18 -6.44 -18.78 2.27
CA TYR A 18 -7.13 -17.83 3.14
C TYR A 18 -7.76 -16.69 2.33
N LEU A 19 -6.99 -16.10 1.42
CA LEU A 19 -7.43 -15.00 0.55
C LEU A 19 -8.26 -15.49 -0.65
N ARG A 20 -8.36 -16.81 -0.87
CA ARG A 20 -9.02 -17.44 -2.03
C ARG A 20 -8.49 -16.94 -3.37
N VAL A 21 -7.17 -16.78 -3.48
CA VAL A 21 -6.46 -16.36 -4.69
C VAL A 21 -5.37 -17.37 -5.04
N PRO A 22 -4.89 -17.44 -6.30
CA PRO A 22 -3.79 -18.33 -6.65
C PRO A 22 -2.49 -17.94 -5.94
N GLN A 23 -1.66 -18.93 -5.58
CA GLN A 23 -0.36 -18.71 -4.90
C GLN A 23 0.53 -17.71 -5.63
N ASP A 24 0.57 -17.79 -6.97
CA ASP A 24 1.34 -16.89 -7.82
C ASP A 24 0.90 -15.41 -7.67
N ALA A 25 -0.40 -15.17 -7.46
CA ALA A 25 -0.89 -13.82 -7.16
C ALA A 25 -0.41 -13.35 -5.79
N VAL A 26 -0.47 -14.21 -4.76
CA VAL A 26 0.03 -13.89 -3.40
C VAL A 26 1.51 -13.55 -3.43
N GLU A 27 2.32 -14.35 -4.11
CA GLU A 27 3.76 -14.12 -4.23
C GLU A 27 4.05 -12.79 -4.93
N ARG A 28 3.34 -12.50 -6.03
CA ARG A 28 3.50 -11.23 -6.75
C ARG A 28 3.13 -10.03 -5.89
N VAL A 29 2.04 -10.08 -5.12
CA VAL A 29 1.65 -8.94 -4.27
C VAL A 29 2.55 -8.80 -3.04
N ALA A 30 3.02 -9.91 -2.47
CA ALA A 30 3.97 -9.92 -1.35
C ALA A 30 5.33 -9.36 -1.78
N THR A 31 5.83 -9.75 -2.96
CA THR A 31 7.09 -9.23 -3.53
C THR A 31 7.01 -7.73 -3.84
N LYS A 32 5.82 -7.24 -4.22
CA LYS A 32 5.56 -5.80 -4.42
C LYS A 32 5.36 -5.03 -3.12
N GLY A 33 5.37 -5.68 -1.96
CA GLY A 33 5.09 -5.06 -0.66
C GLY A 33 3.65 -4.60 -0.47
N GLN A 34 2.72 -5.07 -1.30
CA GLN A 34 1.29 -4.72 -1.21
C GLN A 34 0.54 -5.60 -0.21
N LEU A 35 1.09 -6.76 0.13
CA LEU A 35 0.55 -7.67 1.13
C LEU A 35 1.52 -7.72 2.32
N PRO A 36 1.04 -7.56 3.56
CA PRO A 36 1.91 -7.59 4.75
C PRO A 36 2.45 -8.99 4.98
N GLY A 37 3.72 -9.20 4.66
CA GLY A 37 4.41 -10.46 4.84
C GLY A 37 5.93 -10.27 4.84
N ARG A 38 6.64 -11.25 5.38
CA ARG A 38 8.09 -11.23 5.45
C ARG A 38 8.67 -12.48 4.82
N ARG A 39 9.71 -12.32 4.00
CA ARG A 39 10.51 -13.42 3.47
C ARG A 39 11.64 -13.74 4.46
N ILE A 40 11.75 -14.99 4.87
CA ILE A 40 12.79 -15.49 5.79
C ILE A 40 13.46 -16.68 5.09
N ASP A 41 14.77 -16.56 4.85
CA ASP A 41 15.57 -17.41 3.96
C ASP A 41 14.95 -17.50 2.56
N ASP A 42 14.05 -18.45 2.35
CA ASP A 42 13.37 -18.74 1.07
C ASP A 42 11.85 -18.91 1.24
N SER A 43 11.33 -18.71 2.45
CA SER A 43 9.92 -18.92 2.76
C SER A 43 9.23 -17.62 3.12
N TRP A 44 8.01 -17.45 2.60
CA TRP A 44 7.13 -16.38 3.05
C TRP A 44 6.45 -16.74 4.37
N ARG A 45 6.33 -15.74 5.24
CA ARG A 45 5.60 -15.78 6.50
C ARG A 45 4.66 -14.58 6.54
N PHE A 46 3.38 -14.85 6.74
CA PHE A 46 2.35 -13.84 6.81
C PHE A 46 1.68 -13.90 8.17
N LEU A 47 1.64 -12.78 8.89
CA LEU A 47 0.87 -12.72 10.12
C LEU A 47 -0.61 -12.64 9.77
N ARG A 48 -1.40 -13.52 10.36
CA ARG A 48 -2.83 -13.58 10.08
C ARG A 48 -3.53 -12.29 10.48
N ASP A 49 -3.20 -11.77 11.66
CA ASP A 49 -3.75 -10.51 12.17
C ASP A 49 -3.41 -9.33 11.24
N ALA A 50 -2.17 -9.28 10.74
CA ALA A 50 -1.76 -8.27 9.78
C ALA A 50 -2.50 -8.37 8.43
N ILE A 51 -2.75 -9.58 7.93
CA ILE A 51 -3.58 -9.77 6.73
C ILE A 51 -5.02 -9.32 7.00
N ASP A 52 -5.58 -9.63 8.17
CA ASP A 52 -6.94 -9.25 8.52
C ASP A 52 -7.09 -7.73 8.64
N GLU A 53 -6.13 -7.08 9.30
CA GLU A 53 -6.06 -5.62 9.36
C GLU A 53 -5.86 -4.99 7.97
N TRP A 54 -5.02 -5.59 7.11
CA TRP A 54 -4.86 -5.14 5.74
C TRP A 54 -6.15 -5.26 4.92
N LEU A 55 -6.90 -6.35 5.07
CA LEU A 55 -8.21 -6.52 4.42
C LEU A 55 -9.22 -5.46 4.92
N ARG A 56 -9.19 -5.12 6.21
CA ARG A 56 -10.03 -4.06 6.79
C ARG A 56 -9.57 -2.66 6.39
N SER A 57 -8.27 -2.48 6.18
CA SER A 57 -7.63 -1.20 5.85
C SER A 57 -7.67 -0.85 4.37
N SER A 58 -8.50 -1.55 3.57
CA SER A 58 -8.75 -1.21 2.18
C SER A 58 -9.48 0.13 2.10
N ASP A 59 -8.74 1.24 2.20
CA ASP A 59 -8.47 2.15 1.09
C ASP A 59 -7.94 3.52 1.58
N SER A 60 -6.80 3.56 2.27
CA SER A 60 -6.21 4.85 2.67
C SER A 60 -5.71 5.66 1.47
N ARG A 61 -5.34 4.99 0.36
CA ARG A 61 -4.88 5.67 -0.86
C ARG A 61 -6.03 6.31 -1.64
N SER A 62 -7.19 5.67 -1.76
CA SER A 62 -8.40 6.27 -2.33
C SER A 62 -8.99 7.29 -1.39
N VAL A 63 -8.93 7.12 -0.07
CA VAL A 63 -9.30 8.19 0.87
C VAL A 63 -8.41 9.42 0.67
N LEU A 64 -7.09 9.25 0.54
CA LEU A 64 -6.17 10.35 0.24
C LEU A 64 -6.36 10.89 -1.18
N LEU A 65 -6.67 10.06 -2.18
CA LEU A 65 -6.94 10.49 -3.56
C LEU A 65 -8.26 11.30 -3.65
N GLN A 66 -9.30 10.84 -2.96
CA GLN A 66 -10.60 11.49 -2.85
C GLN A 66 -10.50 12.83 -2.10
N GLN A 67 -9.58 12.93 -1.13
CA GLN A 67 -9.23 14.19 -0.49
C GLN A 67 -8.34 15.09 -1.37
N SER A 68 -7.50 14.52 -2.23
CA SER A 68 -6.62 15.30 -3.11
C SER A 68 -7.33 15.99 -4.27
N GLY A 69 -8.53 15.52 -4.67
CA GLY A 69 -9.36 16.23 -5.64
C GLY A 69 -9.79 17.63 -5.16
N ALA A 70 -10.03 17.79 -3.86
CA ALA A 70 -10.39 19.09 -3.29
C ALA A 70 -9.24 20.11 -3.27
N LEU A 71 -7.99 19.66 -3.45
CA LEU A 71 -6.81 20.52 -3.50
C LEU A 71 -6.47 20.95 -4.94
N ALA A 72 -6.84 20.16 -5.94
CA ALA A 72 -6.56 20.46 -7.34
C ALA A 72 -7.37 21.66 -7.89
N ASP A 73 -8.55 21.92 -7.34
CA ASP A 73 -9.40 23.06 -7.67
C ASP A 73 -9.07 24.33 -6.83
N ASP A 74 -8.09 24.26 -5.93
CA ASP A 74 -7.67 25.41 -5.12
C ASP A 74 -6.63 26.26 -5.88
N ASP A 75 -7.05 27.45 -6.31
CA ASP A 75 -6.25 28.37 -7.13
C ASP A 75 -4.95 28.84 -6.44
N SER A 76 -4.81 28.64 -5.12
CA SER A 76 -3.65 29.09 -4.32
C SER A 76 -2.48 28.09 -4.27
N ILE A 77 -2.68 26.85 -4.75
CA ILE A 77 -1.64 25.79 -4.76
C ILE A 77 -0.38 26.16 -5.55
N PRO A 78 -0.45 26.75 -6.76
CA PRO A 78 0.76 27.16 -7.49
C PRO A 78 1.63 28.16 -6.71
N GLU A 79 1.04 29.13 -6.01
CA GLU A 79 1.80 30.09 -5.17
C GLU A 79 2.45 29.42 -3.95
N LEU A 80 1.73 28.51 -3.28
CA LEU A 80 2.26 27.74 -2.16
C LEU A 80 3.46 26.88 -2.58
N LEU A 81 3.37 26.19 -3.72
CA LEU A 81 4.48 25.40 -4.25
C LEU A 81 5.69 26.29 -4.58
N ALA A 82 5.48 27.41 -5.28
CA ALA A 82 6.56 28.34 -5.60
C ALA A 82 7.31 28.82 -4.34
N ASN A 83 6.58 29.13 -3.26
CA ASN A 83 7.16 29.52 -1.98
C ASN A 83 7.94 28.39 -1.29
N ILE A 84 7.42 27.16 -1.31
CA ILE A 84 8.09 25.98 -0.71
C ILE A 84 9.40 25.67 -1.46
N TYR A 85 9.39 25.72 -2.79
CA TYR A 85 10.57 25.47 -3.62
C TYR A 85 11.63 26.57 -3.46
N ALA A 86 11.21 27.85 -3.48
CA ALA A 86 12.10 28.99 -3.26
C ALA A 86 12.80 28.91 -1.89
N ASN A 87 12.07 28.55 -0.83
CA ASN A 87 12.64 28.41 0.51
C ASN A 87 13.56 27.18 0.65
N ARG A 88 13.43 26.17 -0.23
CA ARG A 88 14.27 24.96 -0.24
C ARG A 88 15.48 25.06 -1.19
N GLY A 89 15.66 26.19 -1.87
CA GLY A 89 16.81 26.42 -2.75
C GLY A 89 16.85 25.54 -4.00
N ARG A 90 15.71 24.96 -4.40
CA ARG A 90 15.55 24.18 -5.63
C ARG A 90 14.59 24.95 -6.54
N PRO A 91 15.00 25.39 -7.75
CA PRO A 91 14.06 26.01 -8.66
C PRO A 91 13.02 24.97 -9.10
N ILE A 92 11.77 25.41 -9.22
CA ILE A 92 10.77 24.66 -9.98
C ILE A 92 11.29 24.71 -11.43
N THR A 93 11.78 23.59 -11.93
CA THR A 93 12.00 23.44 -13.37
C THR A 93 10.73 22.85 -13.93
N ASP A 94 10.19 23.54 -14.92
CA ASP A 94 9.06 23.12 -15.75
C ASP A 94 9.49 21.90 -16.59
N GLU A 95 9.58 20.75 -15.95
CA GLU A 95 9.55 19.45 -16.62
C GLU A 95 8.30 18.71 -16.11
N VAL A 96 7.16 19.28 -16.48
CA VAL A 96 5.91 18.52 -16.57
C VAL A 96 6.07 17.55 -17.73
N VAL A 97 6.44 16.31 -17.40
CA VAL A 97 6.36 15.17 -18.33
C VAL A 97 4.90 14.98 -18.71
N ASP A 98 4.59 15.33 -19.96
CA ASP A 98 3.34 15.03 -20.65
C ASP A 98 3.06 13.51 -20.58
N VAL A 99 1.90 13.14 -20.05
CA VAL A 99 1.29 11.80 -20.16
C VAL A 99 -0.21 11.92 -20.35
#